data_AF-A0A1I4YAQ0-F1
#
_entry.id   AF-A0A1I4YAQ0-F1
#
_cell.length_a   1.000
_cell.length_b   1.000
_cell.length_c   1.000
_cell.angle_alpha   90.00
_cell.angle_beta   90.00
_cell.angle_gamma   90.00
#
_symmetry.space_group_name_H-M   'P 1'
#
loop_
_entity.id
_entity.type
_entity.pdbx_description
1 polymer ?
#
loop_
_entity_poly.entity_id
_entity_poly.type
_entity_poly.pdbx_seq_one_letter_code
_entity_poly.pdbx_strand_id
1 'polypeptide(L)' 'MTVFLLLYLCADASRSHCQVIPVEHWVQQDAHIQCLAAARKLTNDLTAKNRQTNHFACETQVGE' A
#
# COMPACT_ATOMS: atom_id res chain seq x y z
N MET A 1 15.77 6.70 5.27
CA MET A 1 14.71 5.67 5.32
C MET A 1 13.47 6.29 4.69
N THR A 2 13.05 5.76 3.55
CA THR A 2 11.84 6.20 2.86
C THR A 2 10.79 5.13 3.01
N VAL A 3 9.55 5.51 3.30
CA VAL A 3 8.42 4.57 3.32
C VAL A 3 7.50 4.91 2.17
N PHE A 4 7.18 3.90 1.37
CA PHE A 4 6.24 3.99 0.27
C PHE A 4 4.92 3.33 0.66
N LEU A 5 3.82 4.01 0.35
CA LEU A 5 2.51 3.39 0.27
C LEU A 5 2.32 2.86 -1.15
N LEU A 6 2.14 1.56 -1.26
CA LEU A 6 1.96 0.87 -2.53
C LEU A 6 0.53 0.32 -2.62
N LEU A 7 -0.09 0.49 -3.78
CA LEU A 7 -1.32 -0.20 -4.17
C LEU A 7 -0.95 -1.43 -4.99
N TYR A 8 -1.38 -2.59 -4.53
CA TYR A 8 -1.35 -3.83 -5.29
C TYR A 8 -2.71 -4.01 -5.94
N LEU A 9 -2.77 -3.78 -7.25
CA LEU A 9 -3.96 -3.98 -8.08
C LEU A 9 -3.86 -5.34 -8.75
N CYS A 10 -4.55 -6.35 -8.22
CA CYS A 10 -4.46 -7.71 -8.74
C CYS A 10 -5.58 -8.04 -9.73
N ALA A 11 -5.27 -8.88 -10.72
CA ALA A 11 -6.25 -9.36 -11.69
C ALA A 11 -7.37 -10.18 -11.04
N ASP A 12 -7.04 -10.90 -9.96
CA ASP A 12 -7.94 -11.79 -9.25
C ASP A 12 -7.53 -11.98 -7.78
N ALA A 13 -8.38 -12.69 -7.02
CA ALA A 13 -8.23 -12.89 -5.58
C ALA A 13 -7.06 -13.79 -5.17
N SER A 14 -6.40 -14.48 -6.11
CA SER A 14 -5.17 -15.24 -5.82
C SER A 14 -4.00 -14.31 -5.49
N ARG A 15 -4.08 -13.03 -5.87
CA ARG A 15 -3.01 -12.03 -5.69
C ARG A 15 -1.67 -12.43 -6.31
N SER A 16 -1.72 -13.30 -7.33
CA SER A 16 -0.53 -13.80 -8.04
C SER A 16 -0.04 -12.83 -9.11
N HIS A 17 -0.96 -12.09 -9.72
CA HIS A 17 -0.69 -11.15 -10.80
C HIS A 17 -1.19 -9.77 -10.40
N CYS A 18 -0.31 -9.00 -9.76
CA CYS A 18 -0.62 -7.65 -9.28
C CYS A 18 0.27 -6.62 -9.94
N GLN A 19 -0.33 -5.54 -10.43
CA GLN A 19 0.39 -4.33 -10.74
C GLN A 19 0.64 -3.58 -9.43
N VAL A 20 1.90 -3.23 -9.17
CA VAL A 20 2.30 -2.45 -8.01
C VAL A 20 2.39 -0.98 -8.41
N ILE A 21 1.63 -0.13 -7.73
CA ILE A 21 1.52 1.29 -8.04
C ILE A 21 1.92 2.09 -6.79
N PRO A 22 2.98 2.92 -6.84
CA PRO A 22 3.29 3.82 -5.75
C PRO A 22 2.24 4.93 -5.66
N VAL A 23 1.66 5.10 -4.47
CA VAL A 23 0.57 6.05 -4.22
C VAL A 23 1.10 7.30 -3.50
N GLU A 24 1.89 7.10 -2.45
CA GLU A 24 2.46 8.16 -1.64
C GLU A 24 3.79 7.69 -1.02
N HIS A 25 4.63 8.63 -0.57
CA HIS A 25 5.87 8.30 0.13
C HIS A 25 6.19 9.35 1.21
N TRP A 26 6.88 8.91 2.25
CA TRP A 26 7.32 9.76 3.37
C TRP A 26 8.78 9.45 3.73
N VAL A 27 9.51 10.46 4.17
CA VAL A 27 10.95 10.38 4.50
C VAL A 27 11.28 10.71 5.96
N GLN A 28 10.25 10.88 6.79
CA GLN A 28 10.39 11.33 8.18
C GLN A 28 10.45 10.18 9.20
N GLN A 29 10.82 10.50 10.44
CA GLN A 29 11.10 9.53 11.50
C GLN A 29 9.90 8.61 11.82
N ASP A 30 8.66 9.09 11.64
CA ASP A 30 7.41 8.33 11.84
C ASP A 30 6.70 7.94 10.54
N ALA A 31 7.43 7.92 9.41
CA ALA A 31 6.89 7.62 8.09
C ALA A 31 6.11 6.30 8.02
N HIS A 32 6.56 5.27 8.76
CA HIS A 32 5.88 3.97 8.79
C HIS A 32 4.50 4.05 9.46
N ILE A 33 4.36 4.79 10.56
CA ILE A 33 3.08 4.96 11.26
C ILE A 33 2.09 5.71 10.36
N GLN A 34 2.55 6.74 9.65
CA GLN A 34 1.72 7.49 8.71
C GLN A 34 1.26 6.61 7.54
N CYS A 35 2.17 5.80 7.00
CA CYS A 35 1.82 4.84 5.95
C CYS A 35 0.75 3.85 6.42
N LEU A 36 0.88 3.27 7.62
CA LEU A 36 -0.11 2.33 8.15
C LEU A 36 -1.49 2.98 8.33
N ALA A 37 -1.52 4.22 8.82
CA ALA A 37 -2.77 4.97 8.97
C ALA A 37 -3.42 5.24 7.60
N ALA A 38 -2.63 5.67 6.61
CA ALA A 38 -3.10 5.91 5.24
C ALA A 38 -3.59 4.61 4.57
N ALA A 39 -2.82 3.53 4.64
CA ALA A 39 -3.16 2.22 4.09
C ALA A 39 -4.48 1.69 4.67
N ARG A 40 -4.67 1.82 5.99
CA ARG A 40 -5.93 1.42 6.65
C ARG A 40 -7.11 2.26 6.16
N LYS A 41 -6.95 3.58 6.09
CA LYS A 41 -8.01 4.47 5.60
C LYS A 41 -8.40 4.11 4.17
N LEU A 42 -7.43 4.01 3.26
CA LEU A 42 -7.69 3.71 1.85
C LEU A 42 -8.29 2.32 1.66
N THR A 43 -7.84 1.33 2.44
CA THR A 43 -8.45 0.00 2.45
C THR A 43 -9.92 0.06 2.88
N ASN A 44 -10.26 0.89 3.86
CA ASN A 44 -11.63 1.10 4.29
C ASN A 44 -12.48 1.86 3.26
N ASP A 45 -11.86 2.72 2.46
CA ASP A 45 -12.54 3.44 1.37
C ASP A 45 -12.81 2.54 0.15
N LEU A 46 -12.12 1.39 0.02
CA LEU A 46 -12.41 0.41 -1.03
C LEU A 46 -13.79 -0.24 -0.85
N THR A 47 -14.47 -0.46 -1.98
CA THR A 47 -15.67 -1.29 -2.05
C THR A 47 -15.35 -2.74 -1.69
N ALA A 48 -16.36 -3.50 -1.23
CA ALA A 48 -16.20 -4.90 -0.88
C ALA A 48 -15.60 -5.75 -2.02
N LYS A 49 -15.97 -5.46 -3.27
CA LYS A 49 -15.40 -6.11 -4.46
C LYS A 49 -13.91 -5.81 -4.61
N ASN A 50 -13.52 -4.54 -4.53
CA ASN A 50 -12.13 -4.14 -4.73
C ASN A 50 -11.22 -4.64 -3.61
N ARG A 51 -11.70 -4.81 -2.38
CA ARG A 51 -10.89 -5.37 -1.27
C ARG A 51 -10.48 -6.83 -1.48
N GLN A 52 -11.16 -7.57 -2.36
CA GLN A 52 -10.82 -8.96 -2.64
C GLN A 52 -9.54 -9.06 -3.49
N THR A 53 -9.40 -8.16 -4.47
CA THR A 53 -8.30 -8.18 -5.45
C THR A 53 -7.25 -7.10 -5.18
N ASN A 54 -7.60 -6.03 -4.46
CA ASN A 54 -6.72 -4.88 -4.26
C ASN A 54 -6.38 -4.70 -2.80
N HIS A 55 -5.14 -4.33 -2.52
CA HIS A 55 -4.71 -4.00 -1.16
C HIS A 55 -3.61 -2.95 -1.15
N PHE A 56 -3.51 -2.23 -0.04
CA PHE A 56 -2.45 -1.27 0.20
C PHE A 56 -1.40 -1.87 1.14
N ALA A 57 -0.13 -1.65 0.84
CA ALA A 57 0.98 -2.09 1.68
C ALA A 57 2.00 -0.97 1.89
N CYS A 58 2.70 -1.03 3.01
CA CYS A 58 3.78 -0.13 3.35
C CYS A 58 5.11 -0.84 3.11
N GLU A 59 5.96 -0.25 2.27
CA GLU A 59 7.30 -0.76 2.02
C GLU A 59 8.33 0.27 2.49
N THR A 60 9.26 -0.18 3.32
CA THR A 60 10.35 0.66 3.81
C THR A 60 11.61 0.39 2.98
N GLN A 61 12.13 1.42 2.33
CA GLN A 61 13.43 1.39 1.67
C GLN A 61 14.46 2.10 2.55
N VAL A 62 15.45 1.34 3.00
CA VAL A 62 16.66 1.86 3.61
C VAL A 62 17.69 1.88 2.48
N GLY A 63 18.16 3.07 2.10
CA GLY A 63 19.21 3.17 1.09
C GLY A 63 20.45 2.40 1.55
N GLU A 64 21.02 1.61 0.64
CA GLU A 64 22.29 0.89 0.84
C GLU A 64 23.45 1.81 1.21
#